data_AF-A0A1V4Z0Y5-F1
#
_entry.id   AF-A0A1V4Z0Y5-F1
#
_cell.length_a   1.000
_cell.length_b   1.000
_cell.length_c   1.000
_cell.angle_alpha   90.00
_cell.angle_beta   90.00
_cell.angle_gamma   90.00
#
_symmetry.space_group_name_H-M   'P 1'
#
loop_
_entity.id
_entity.type
_entity.pdbx_description
1 polymer ?
#
loop_
_entity_poly.entity_id
_entity_poly.type
_entity_poly.pdbx_seq_one_letter_code
_entity_poly.pdbx_strand_id
1 'polypeptide(L)'
;MVESGKEVELILTPQIIKKMTGVMDPATLMQLGELISREKLKLWTVNQNVKLAFTVTDKFLSLGLFKDNNEYDTTKDLVSDNPDAVAWGNSLFEYYRDEAHRFKF
;
A
#
# COMPACT_ATOMS: atom_id res chain seq x y z
N MET A 1 -0.88 -7.41 12.57
CA MET A 1 -0.49 -7.67 11.16
C MET A 1 1.02 -7.78 11.02
N VAL A 2 1.79 -6.72 11.31
CA VAL A 2 3.27 -6.78 11.24
C VAL A 2 3.87 -7.59 12.40
N GLU A 3 3.32 -7.47 13.61
CA GLU A 3 3.83 -8.19 14.79
C GLU A 3 3.45 -9.68 14.84
N SER A 4 2.48 -10.10 14.01
CA SER A 4 2.03 -11.50 13.93
C SER A 4 2.90 -12.37 13.01
N GLY A 5 4.08 -11.88 12.61
CA GLY A 5 5.00 -12.59 11.71
C GLY A 5 4.54 -12.68 10.26
N LYS A 6 3.53 -11.92 9.86
CA LYS A 6 3.08 -11.85 8.46
C LYS A 6 3.88 -10.80 7.72
N GLU A 7 4.25 -11.11 6.48
CA GLU A 7 4.87 -10.12 5.60
C GLU A 7 3.86 -9.03 5.24
N VAL A 8 4.29 -7.78 5.37
CA VAL A 8 3.49 -6.61 4.98
C VAL A 8 4.32 -5.79 4.02
N GLU A 9 3.72 -5.51 2.87
CA GLU A 9 4.33 -4.72 1.80
C GLU A 9 3.37 -3.58 1.42
N LEU A 10 3.90 -2.36 1.33
CA LEU A 10 3.15 -1.15 1.01
C LEU A 10 3.81 -0.44 -0.16
N ILE A 11 3.00 -0.04 -1.13
CA ILE A 11 3.42 0.81 -2.25
C ILE A 11 2.67 2.12 -2.13
N LEU A 12 3.41 3.22 -1.96
CA LEU A 12 2.84 4.54 -1.76
C LEU A 12 3.40 5.53 -2.79
N THR A 13 2.63 6.56 -3.12
CA THR A 13 3.15 7.67 -3.93
C THR A 13 4.03 8.60 -3.07
N PRO A 14 4.98 9.33 -3.66
CA PRO A 14 5.82 10.28 -2.93
C PRO A 14 5.03 11.30 -2.09
N GLN A 15 3.87 11.74 -2.60
CA GLN A 15 3.00 12.68 -1.90
C GLN A 15 2.41 12.08 -0.63
N ILE A 16 1.98 10.80 -0.68
CA ILE A 16 1.45 10.10 0.49
C ILE A 16 2.57 9.85 1.50
N ILE A 17 3.77 9.44 1.06
CA ILE A 17 4.92 9.26 1.96
C ILE A 17 5.24 10.57 2.69
N LYS A 18 5.37 11.69 1.94
CA LYS A 18 5.64 13.01 2.52
C LYS A 18 4.57 13.44 3.52
N LYS A 19 3.30 13.21 3.21
CA LYS A 19 2.19 13.54 4.12
C LYS A 19 2.22 12.67 5.37
N MET A 20 2.43 11.36 5.20
CA MET A 20 2.50 10.38 6.29
C MET A 20 3.64 10.71 7.25
N THR A 21 4.86 10.90 6.74
CA THR A 21 6.02 11.19 7.60
C THR A 21 5.99 12.60 8.20
N GLY A 22 5.41 13.57 7.49
CA GLY A 22 5.33 14.96 7.95
C GLY A 22 4.37 15.20 9.13
N VAL A 23 3.45 14.27 9.42
CA VAL A 23 2.51 14.37 10.54
C VAL A 23 2.84 13.42 11.70
N MET A 24 3.81 12.52 11.52
CA MET A 24 4.25 11.59 12.56
C MET A 24 5.16 12.29 13.56
N ASP A 25 4.99 11.97 14.85
CA ASP A 25 5.95 12.39 15.86
C ASP A 25 7.30 11.63 15.70
N PRO A 26 8.39 12.15 16.29
CA PRO A 26 9.71 11.54 16.16
C PRO A 26 9.81 10.08 16.63
N ALA A 27 9.05 9.68 17.66
CA ALA A 27 9.09 8.32 18.17
C ALA A 27 8.42 7.36 17.18
N THR A 28 7.29 7.76 16.60
CA THR A 28 6.58 6.99 15.55
C THR A 28 7.44 6.85 14.29
N LEU A 29 8.15 7.91 13.86
CA LEU A 29 9.09 7.83 12.73
C LEU A 29 10.23 6.84 12.99
N MET A 30 10.76 6.84 14.22
CA MET A 30 11.83 5.92 14.62
C MET A 30 11.35 4.46 14.57
N GLN A 31 10.14 4.18 15.10
CA GLN A 31 9.52 2.86 15.02
C GLN A 31 9.28 2.42 13.58
N LEU A 32 8.79 3.32 12.71
CA LEU A 32 8.62 3.03 11.29
C LEU A 32 9.96 2.66 10.64
N GLY A 33 11.03 3.41 10.94
CA GLY A 33 12.39 3.11 10.49
C GLY A 33 12.89 1.75 10.95
N GLU A 34 12.64 1.36 12.20
CA GLU A 34 13.00 0.05 12.73
C GLU A 34 12.25 -1.09 12.03
N LEU A 35 10.95 -0.93 11.76
CA LEU A 35 10.16 -1.93 11.06
C LEU A 35 10.66 -2.16 9.64
N ILE A 36 11.01 -1.08 8.93
CA ILE A 36 11.59 -1.15 7.58
C ILE A 36 12.98 -1.81 7.63
N SER A 37 13.84 -1.37 8.56
CA SER A 37 15.21 -1.88 8.67
C SER A 37 15.27 -3.37 9.05
N ARG A 38 14.27 -3.87 9.78
CA ARG A 38 14.14 -5.29 10.16
C ARG A 38 13.39 -6.13 9.12
N GLU A 39 13.09 -5.58 7.94
CA GLU A 39 12.32 -6.24 6.88
C GLU A 39 10.92 -6.72 7.33
N LYS A 40 10.41 -6.19 8.45
CA LYS A 40 9.05 -6.48 8.94
C LYS A 40 7.99 -5.68 8.17
N LEU A 41 8.41 -4.56 7.58
CA LEU A 41 7.60 -3.75 6.67
C LEU A 41 8.42 -3.45 5.41
N LYS A 42 7.94 -3.89 4.26
CA LYS A 42 8.50 -3.55 2.96
C LYS A 42 7.79 -2.30 2.43
N LEU A 43 8.48 -1.17 2.32
CA LEU A 43 7.89 0.07 1.80
C LEU A 43 8.49 0.43 0.44
N TRP A 44 7.63 0.77 -0.52
CA TRP A 44 7.98 1.13 -1.89
C TRP A 44 7.40 2.48 -2.25
N THR A 45 8.12 3.19 -3.11
CA THR A 45 7.70 4.46 -3.69
C THR A 45 7.44 4.30 -5.18
N VAL A 46 6.22 4.62 -5.62
CA VAL A 46 5.83 4.60 -7.04
C VAL A 46 5.54 6.01 -7.56
N ASN A 47 6.17 6.40 -8.66
CA ASN A 47 6.03 7.76 -9.24
C ASN A 47 4.87 7.87 -10.25
N GLN A 48 4.28 6.75 -10.64
CA GLN A 48 3.11 6.71 -11.51
C GLN A 48 1.90 7.40 -10.83
N ASN A 49 1.03 7.99 -11.66
CA ASN A 49 -0.29 8.42 -11.22
C ASN A 49 -1.18 7.19 -10.95
N VAL A 50 -1.25 6.76 -9.70
CA VAL A 50 -2.09 5.65 -9.25
C VAL A 50 -3.49 6.17 -8.92
N LYS A 51 -4.50 5.77 -9.71
CA LYS A 51 -5.92 6.14 -9.52
C LYS A 51 -6.74 5.01 -8.91
N LEU A 52 -6.18 4.34 -7.91
CA LEU A 52 -6.84 3.29 -7.14
C LEU A 52 -6.16 3.17 -5.77
N ALA A 53 -6.89 2.65 -4.80
CA ALA A 53 -6.34 2.26 -3.50
C ALA A 53 -6.84 0.85 -3.22
N PHE A 54 -5.95 -0.07 -2.86
CA PHE A 54 -6.37 -1.45 -2.64
C PHE A 54 -5.50 -2.15 -1.60
N THR A 55 -6.06 -3.21 -1.04
CA THR A 55 -5.37 -4.18 -0.20
C THR A 55 -5.71 -5.57 -0.71
N VAL A 56 -4.69 -6.37 -0.97
CA VAL A 56 -4.86 -7.79 -1.28
C VAL A 56 -4.19 -8.62 -0.19
N THR A 57 -4.83 -9.73 0.16
CA THR A 57 -4.32 -10.73 1.08
C THR A 57 -4.47 -12.11 0.44
N ASP A 58 -4.02 -13.16 1.12
CA ASP A 58 -4.25 -14.55 0.69
C ASP A 58 -5.75 -14.92 0.58
N LYS A 59 -6.66 -14.10 1.13
CA LYS A 59 -8.08 -14.44 1.28
C LYS A 59 -9.04 -13.52 0.54
N PHE A 60 -8.68 -12.26 0.36
CA PHE A 60 -9.58 -11.28 -0.25
C PHE A 60 -8.83 -10.10 -0.84
N LEU A 61 -9.50 -9.44 -1.78
CA LEU A 61 -9.18 -8.14 -2.33
C LEU A 61 -10.20 -7.11 -1.82
N SER A 62 -9.71 -5.94 -1.41
CA SER A 62 -10.49 -4.71 -1.17
C SER A 62 -9.92 -3.63 -2.08
N LEU A 63 -10.77 -3.00 -2.91
CA LEU A 63 -10.38 -2.06 -3.97
C LEU A 63 -11.32 -0.85 -3.99
N GLY A 64 -10.75 0.31 -3.63
CA GLY A 64 -11.35 1.63 -3.78
C GLY A 64 -10.92 2.31 -5.08
N LEU A 65 -11.87 3.01 -5.69
CA LEU A 65 -11.71 3.68 -6.99
C LEU A 65 -11.93 5.18 -6.89
N PHE A 66 -11.46 5.90 -7.90
CA PHE A 66 -11.71 7.32 -8.07
C PHE A 66 -12.94 7.51 -8.97
N LYS A 67 -13.71 8.57 -8.68
CA LYS A 67 -14.81 9.03 -9.52
C LYS A 67 -14.27 9.70 -10.80
N ASP A 68 -15.15 9.91 -11.77
CA ASP A 68 -14.80 10.56 -13.04
C ASP A 68 -14.24 11.99 -12.87
N ASN A 69 -14.60 12.65 -11.76
CA ASN A 69 -14.06 13.96 -11.38
C ASN A 69 -12.66 13.90 -10.72
N ASN A 70 -12.00 12.74 -10.73
CA ASN A 70 -10.71 12.44 -10.08
C ASN A 70 -10.70 12.57 -8.55
N GLU A 71 -11.87 12.59 -7.89
CA GLU A 71 -11.93 12.46 -6.44
C GLU A 71 -11.96 10.99 -6.04
N TYR A 72 -11.19 10.63 -5.01
CA TYR A 72 -11.26 9.29 -4.43
C TYR A 72 -12.66 9.06 -3.86
N ASP A 73 -13.31 7.96 -4.24
CA ASP A 73 -14.62 7.63 -3.71
C ASP A 73 -14.48 6.99 -2.32
N THR A 74 -14.59 7.81 -1.27
CA THR A 74 -14.54 7.34 0.12
C THR A 74 -15.80 6.57 0.55
N THR A 75 -16.82 6.49 -0.30
CA THR A 75 -18.13 5.92 0.07
C THR A 75 -18.33 4.48 -0.38
N LYS A 76 -17.45 3.96 -1.24
CA LYS A 76 -17.58 2.63 -1.84
C LYS A 76 -16.24 1.90 -1.84
N ASP A 77 -16.32 0.61 -1.58
CA ASP A 77 -15.20 -0.31 -1.68
C ASP A 77 -15.67 -1.61 -2.33
N LEU A 78 -14.90 -2.13 -3.27
CA LEU A 78 -15.17 -3.41 -3.92
C LEU A 78 -14.42 -4.49 -3.15
N VAL A 79 -15.17 -5.39 -2.51
CA VAL A 79 -14.59 -6.50 -1.73
C VAL A 79 -14.96 -7.83 -2.38
N SER A 80 -13.95 -8.68 -2.59
CA SER A 80 -14.15 -10.02 -3.13
C SER A 80 -13.19 -11.02 -2.52
N ASP A 81 -13.70 -12.20 -2.17
CA ASP A 81 -12.97 -13.39 -1.78
C ASP A 81 -12.90 -14.43 -2.92
N ASN A 82 -13.34 -14.07 -4.12
CA ASN A 82 -13.21 -14.93 -5.29
C ASN A 82 -11.71 -15.16 -5.61
N PRO A 83 -11.26 -16.41 -5.78
CA PRO A 83 -9.86 -16.72 -6.08
C PRO A 83 -9.28 -15.95 -7.27
N ASP A 84 -10.08 -15.73 -8.32
CA ASP A 84 -9.64 -14.99 -9.51
C ASP A 84 -9.44 -13.50 -9.21
N ALA A 85 -10.30 -12.92 -8.35
CA ALA A 85 -10.15 -11.53 -7.92
C ALA A 85 -8.90 -11.36 -7.03
N VAL A 86 -8.62 -12.32 -6.15
CA VAL A 86 -7.41 -12.34 -5.33
C VAL A 86 -6.16 -12.49 -6.21
N ALA A 87 -6.17 -13.41 -7.17
CA ALA A 87 -5.05 -13.60 -8.09
C ALA A 87 -4.78 -12.35 -8.95
N TRP A 88 -5.84 -11.71 -9.45
CA TRP A 88 -5.75 -10.44 -10.16
C TRP A 88 -5.20 -9.32 -9.27
N GLY A 89 -5.67 -9.20 -8.03
CA GLY A 89 -5.18 -8.22 -7.06
C GLY A 89 -3.69 -8.37 -6.76
N ASN A 90 -3.20 -9.61 -6.62
CA ASN A 90 -1.78 -9.89 -6.45
C ASN A 90 -0.98 -9.50 -7.71
N SER A 91 -1.46 -9.87 -8.90
CA SER A 91 -0.81 -9.50 -10.17
C SER A 91 -0.72 -7.98 -10.34
N LEU A 92 -1.78 -7.25 -9.96
CA LEU A 92 -1.80 -5.79 -9.97
C LEU A 92 -0.80 -5.20 -8.98
N PHE A 93 -0.69 -5.78 -7.78
CA PHE A 93 0.30 -5.37 -6.79
C PHE A 93 1.73 -5.53 -7.30
N GLU A 94 2.04 -6.68 -7.90
CA GLU A 94 3.35 -6.95 -8.49
C GLU A 94 3.67 -5.97 -9.62
N TYR A 95 2.72 -5.69 -10.50
CA TYR A 95 2.88 -4.68 -11.55
C TYR A 95 3.32 -3.32 -10.99
N TYR A 96 2.67 -2.83 -9.94
CA TYR A 96 3.05 -1.56 -9.31
C TYR A 96 4.38 -1.64 -8.57
N ARG A 97 4.69 -2.79 -7.96
CA ARG A 97 5.94 -3.00 -7.22
C ARG A 97 7.14 -2.97 -8.16
N ASP A 98 7.01 -3.59 -9.33
CA ASP A 98 8.10 -3.72 -10.30
C ASP A 98 8.47 -2.36 -10.93
N GLU A 99 7.52 -1.42 -11.00
CA GLU A 99 7.73 -0.02 -11.39
C GLU A 99 8.14 0.89 -10.20
N ALA A 100 8.10 0.37 -8.97
CA ALA A 100 8.40 1.11 -7.76
C ALA A 100 9.86 0.92 -7.33
N HIS A 101 10.34 1.85 -6.51
CA HIS A 101 11.66 1.80 -5.92
C HIS A 101 11.54 1.61 -4.42
N ARG A 102 12.44 0.81 -3.85
CA ARG A 102 12.46 0.54 -2.42
C ARG A 102 12.66 1.85 -1.64
N PHE A 103 11.74 2.17 -0.74
CA PHE A 103 11.89 3.30 0.17
C PHE A 103 12.96 2.97 1.22
N LYS A 104 13.87 3.92 1.41
CA LYS A 104 14.91 3.87 2.44
C LYS A 104 14.84 5.19 3.21
N PHE A 105 14.95 5.11 4.53
CA PHE A 105 15.10 6.27 5.40
C PHE A 105 16.46 6.95 5.19
#